data_AF-A0A5K0WNQ5-F1
#
_entry.id   AF-A0A5K0WNQ5-F1
#
_cell.length_a   1.000
_cell.length_b   1.000
_cell.length_c   1.000
_cell.angle_alpha   90.00
_cell.angle_beta   90.00
_cell.angle_gamma   90.00
#
_symmetry.space_group_name_H-M   'P 1'
#
loop_
_entity.id
_entity.type
_entity.pdbx_description
1 polymer ?
#
loop_
_entity_poly.entity_id
_entity_poly.type
_entity_poly.pdbx_seq_one_letter_code
_entity_poly.pdbx_strand_id
1 'polypeptide(L)' 'IELFLNTEIVKVDLASKTLISASGTTFKFGVLLIATGST' A
#
# COMPACT_ATOMS: atom_id res chain seq x y z
N ILE A 1 -6.54 -14.82 2.13
CA ILE A 1 -6.25 -13.47 2.66
C ILE A 1 -4.80 -13.51 3.09
N GLU A 2 -3.98 -12.62 2.54
CA GLU A 2 -2.58 -12.45 2.91
C GLU A 2 -2.47 -11.17 3.75
N LEU A 3 -1.61 -11.17 4.76
CA LEU A 3 -1.48 -10.06 5.69
C LEU A 3 -0.04 -9.60 5.79
N PHE A 4 0.19 -8.33 5.47
CA PHE A 4 1.47 -7.66 5.63
C PHE A 4 1.40 -6.78 6.88
N LEU A 5 1.80 -7.34 8.03
CA LEU A 5 1.89 -6.60 9.28
C LEU A 5 3.17 -5.76 9.33
N ASN A 6 3.20 -4.75 10.21
CA ASN A 6 4.36 -3.86 10.42
C ASN A 6 4.92 -3.26 9.12
N THR A 7 4.05 -3.08 8.12
CA THR A 7 4.39 -2.57 6.79
C THR A 7 3.71 -1.23 6.61
N GLU A 8 4.48 -0.16 6.67
CA GLU A 8 3.99 1.19 6.41
C GLU A 8 4.06 1.48 4.91
N ILE A 9 2.95 1.95 4.34
CA ILE A 9 2.90 2.43 2.94
C ILE A 9 3.16 3.93 2.94
N VAL A 10 4.26 4.34 2.31
CA VAL A 10 4.70 5.76 2.29
C VAL A 10 4.41 6.45 0.96
N LYS A 11 4.08 5.68 -0.08
CA LYS A 11 3.72 6.23 -1.40
C LYS A 11 2.70 5.35 -2.11
N VAL A 12 1.78 6.01 -2.81
CA VAL A 12 0.85 5.40 -3.75
C VAL A 12 0.99 6.07 -5.11
N ASP A 13 1.02 5.27 -6.17
CA ASP A 13 0.85 5.72 -7.55
C ASP A 13 -0.42 5.07 -8.11
N LEU A 14 -1.47 5.87 -8.28
CA LEU A 14 -2.78 5.41 -8.74
C LEU A 14 -2.80 5.10 -10.24
N ALA A 15 -1.98 5.79 -11.03
CA ALA A 15 -1.93 5.59 -12.48
C ALA A 15 -1.28 4.24 -12.81
N SER A 16 -0.17 3.92 -12.15
CA SER A 16 0.49 2.60 -12.29
C SER A 16 -0.13 1.51 -11.41
N LYS A 17 -1.08 1.88 -10.54
CA LYS A 17 -1.74 1.02 -9.55
C LYS A 17 -0.74 0.30 -8.63
N THR A 18 0.14 1.08 -8.00
CA THR A 18 1.19 0.58 -7.11
C THR A 18 1.19 1.25 -5.74
N LEU A 19 1.53 0.48 -4.71
CA LEU A 19 1.86 0.94 -3.36
C LEU A 19 3.34 0.67 -3.11
N ILE A 20 4.03 1.61 -2.47
CA ILE A 20 5.44 1.47 -2.09
C ILE A 20 5.54 1.62 -0.57
N SER A 21 6.09 0.60 0.07
CA SER A 21 6.33 0.59 1.51
C SER A 21 7.57 1.39 1.91
N ALA A 22 7.70 1.70 3.20
CA ALA A 22 8.88 2.36 3.76
C ALA A 22 10.19 1.58 3.50
N SER A 23 10.12 0.25 3.38
CA SER A 23 11.26 -0.61 3.03
C SER A 23 11.55 -0.68 1.52
N GLY A 24 10.75 -0.01 0.68
CA GLY A 24 10.89 0.00 -0.78
C GLY A 24 10.18 -1.17 -1.49
N THR A 25 9.51 -2.08 -0.78
CA THR A 25 8.72 -3.15 -1.40
C THR A 25 7.53 -2.55 -2.15
N THR A 26 7.32 -3.01 -3.39
CA THR A 26 6.23 -2.57 -4.27
C THR A 26 5.12 -3.60 -4.33
N PHE A 27 3.87 -3.16 -4.15
CA PHE A 27 2.66 -3.97 -4.28
C PHE A 27 1.81 -3.44 -5.43
N LYS A 28 1.37 -4.32 -6.33
CA LYS A 28 0.39 -3.98 -7.38
C LYS A 28 -1.02 -4.29 -6.90
N PHE A 29 -1.99 -3.48 -7.32
CA PHE A 29 -3.39 -3.73 -7.00
C PHE A 29 -4.30 -3.61 -8.23
N GLY A 30 -5.42 -4.34 -8.21
CA GLY A 30 -6.53 -4.12 -9.15
C GLY A 30 -7.49 -3.06 -8.63
N VAL A 31 -7.93 -3.26 -7.38
CA VAL A 31 -8.80 -2.38 -6.59
C VAL A 31 -8.11 -2.05 -5.28
N LEU A 32 -8.17 -0.78 -4.86
CA LEU A 32 -7.59 -0.28 -3.62
C LEU A 32 -8.69 0.24 -2.69
N LEU A 33 -8.75 -0.30 -1.48
CA LEU A 33 -9.58 0.22 -0.41
C LEU A 33 -8.69 0.93 0.62
N ILE A 34 -8.92 2.22 0.83
CA ILE A 34 -8.14 3.04 1.77
C ILE A 34 -8.87 3.05 3.12
N ALA A 35 -8.20 2.54 4.15
CA ALA A 35 -8.72 2.43 5.51
C ALA A 35 -7.64 2.72 6.56
N THR A 36 -6.86 3.79 6.36
CA THR A 36 -5.69 4.16 7.19
C THR A 36 -6.03 4.73 8.56
N GLY A 37 -7.32 4.95 8.86
CA GLY A 37 -7.75 5.55 10.14
C GLY A 37 -7.39 7.04 10.25
N SER A 38 -7.42 7.55 11.49
CA SER A 38 -6.94 8.89 11.87
C SER A 38 -5.65 8.77 12.69
N THR A 39 -4.75 9.73 12.54
CA THR A 39 -3.56 9.91 13.38
C THR A 39 -3.79 10.94 14.48
#